data_AF-A0A9X9LXM1-F1
#
_entry.id   AF-A0A9X9LXM1-F1
#
_cell.length_a   1.000
_cell.length_b   1.000
_cell.length_c   1.000
_cell.angle_alpha   90.00
_cell.angle_beta   90.00
_cell.angle_gamma   90.00
#
_symmetry.space_group_name_H-M   'P 1'
#
loop_
_entity.id
_entity.type
_entity.pdbx_description
1 polymer ?
#
loop_
_entity_poly.entity_id
_entity_poly.type
_entity_poly.pdbx_seq_one_letter_code
_entity_poly.pdbx_strand_id
1 'polypeptide(L)'
;MSPSDFLDKLMGRTSGYDARIRPNFKGPPVNVTCNIFINSFGSIAETTMDYRVNIFLRQKWNDPRLAYSEYPDDSLDLDPSMLDSIWKPDLFFANEKGAN
;
A
#
# COMPACT_ATOMS: atom_id res chain seq x y z
N MET A 1 11.22 23.94 -5.08
CA MET A 1 10.72 22.89 -5.99
C MET A 1 9.21 22.84 -5.81
N SER A 2 8.42 22.76 -6.88
CA SER A 2 6.97 22.62 -6.71
C SER A 2 6.65 21.20 -6.19
N PRO A 3 5.54 21.00 -5.47
CA PRO A 3 5.15 19.67 -5.01
C PRO A 3 5.00 18.65 -6.15
N SER A 4 4.51 19.07 -7.32
CA SER A 4 4.40 18.20 -8.50
C SER A 4 5.77 17.78 -9.04
N ASP A 5 6.72 18.71 -9.16
CA ASP A 5 8.06 18.39 -9.66
C ASP A 5 8.80 17.45 -8.71
N PHE A 6 8.57 17.58 -7.40
CA PHE A 6 9.12 16.67 -6.41
C PHE A 6 8.56 15.26 -6.57
N LEU A 7 7.24 15.13 -6.74
CA LEU A 7 6.59 13.84 -6.93
C LEU A 7 7.01 13.17 -8.23
N ASP A 8 7.15 13.94 -9.31
CA ASP A 8 7.69 13.46 -10.58
C ASP A 8 9.16 13.04 -10.46
N LYS A 9 9.96 13.73 -9.64
CA LYS A 9 11.33 13.34 -9.34
C LYS A 9 11.41 12.06 -8.50
N LEU A 10 10.41 11.76 -7.68
CA LEU A 10 10.42 10.58 -6.81
C LEU A 10 9.89 9.33 -7.55
N MET A 11 8.75 9.46 -8.24
CA MET A 11 8.00 8.34 -8.81
C MET A 11 7.72 8.49 -10.31
N GLY A 12 8.09 9.62 -10.91
CA GLY A 12 7.88 9.89 -12.33
C GLY A 12 8.95 9.27 -13.23
N ARG A 13 8.82 9.52 -14.53
CA ARG A 13 9.67 8.91 -15.57
C ARG A 13 11.15 9.26 -15.44
N THR A 14 11.47 10.35 -14.77
CA THR A 14 12.84 10.87 -14.59
C THR A 14 13.56 10.23 -13.39
N SER A 15 12.84 9.58 -12.48
CA SER A 15 13.41 8.99 -11.26
C SER A 15 14.02 7.60 -11.47
N GLY A 16 13.62 6.91 -12.55
CA GLY A 16 13.96 5.50 -12.77
C GLY A 16 13.21 4.55 -11.83
N TYR A 17 12.22 5.03 -11.09
CA TYR A 17 11.35 4.19 -10.27
C TYR A 17 10.49 3.29 -11.17
N ASP A 18 10.54 1.99 -10.91
CA ASP A 18 9.68 0.99 -11.57
C ASP A 18 8.82 0.30 -10.51
N ALA A 19 7.52 0.60 -10.53
CA ALA A 19 6.52 0.05 -9.63
C ALA A 19 6.36 -1.48 -9.74
N ARG A 20 6.80 -2.08 -10.84
CA ARG A 20 6.76 -3.55 -11.04
C ARG A 20 7.87 -4.26 -10.29
N ILE A 21 8.90 -3.53 -9.87
CA ILE A 21 10.06 -4.07 -9.17
C ILE A 21 9.89 -3.82 -7.67
N ARG A 22 9.90 -4.90 -6.89
CA ARG A 22 9.82 -4.81 -5.43
C ARG A 22 11.00 -4.03 -4.83
N PRO A 23 10.81 -3.36 -3.68
CA PRO A 23 11.91 -2.81 -2.90
C PRO A 23 12.96 -3.88 -2.58
N ASN A 24 14.23 -3.46 -2.53
CA ASN A 24 15.37 -4.34 -2.27
C ASN A 24 15.42 -5.56 -3.19
N PHE A 25 15.15 -5.38 -4.49
CA PHE A 25 15.22 -6.45 -5.49
C PHE A 25 16.60 -7.12 -5.48
N LYS A 26 16.63 -8.46 -5.51
CA LYS A 26 17.81 -9.33 -5.27
C LYS A 26 18.44 -9.25 -3.87
N GLY A 27 17.85 -8.47 -2.97
CA GLY A 27 18.23 -8.37 -1.56
C GLY A 27 17.23 -9.06 -0.65
N PRO A 28 17.24 -8.71 0.65
CA PRO A 28 16.36 -9.31 1.65
C PRO A 28 14.87 -9.15 1.31
N PRO A 29 13.99 -9.98 1.91
CA PRO A 29 12.56 -9.85 1.76
C PRO A 29 12.07 -8.50 2.30
N VAL A 30 10.98 -8.00 1.72
CA VAL A 30 10.31 -6.80 2.24
C VAL A 30 9.47 -7.21 3.44
N ASN A 31 9.76 -6.63 4.60
CA ASN A 31 8.94 -6.82 5.79
C ASN A 31 7.70 -5.92 5.68
N VAL A 32 6.53 -6.54 5.56
CA VAL A 32 5.24 -5.86 5.51
C VAL A 32 4.53 -6.07 6.85
N THR A 33 4.31 -4.98 7.58
CA THR A 33 3.55 -4.98 8.82
C THR A 33 2.10 -4.64 8.51
N CYS A 34 1.21 -5.59 8.75
CA CYS A 34 -0.23 -5.41 8.54
C CYS A 34 -0.94 -5.21 9.88
N ASN A 35 -1.94 -4.33 9.89
CA ASN A 35 -2.94 -4.26 10.95
C ASN A 35 -4.34 -4.12 10.36
N ILE A 36 -5.32 -4.61 11.11
CA ILE A 36 -6.72 -4.55 10.74
C ILE A 36 -7.49 -3.79 11.82
N PHE A 37 -8.44 -2.97 11.39
CA PHE A 37 -9.44 -2.37 12.27
C PHE A 37 -10.83 -2.81 11.78
N ILE A 38 -11.58 -3.50 12.63
CA ILE A 38 -12.91 -4.02 12.27
C ILE A 38 -13.94 -2.93 12.54
N ASN A 39 -14.54 -2.40 11.47
CA ASN A 39 -15.62 -1.43 11.54
C ASN A 39 -16.95 -2.10 11.85
N SER A 40 -17.21 -3.24 11.24
CA SER A 40 -18.40 -4.05 11.50
C SER A 40 -18.15 -5.52 11.25
N PHE A 41 -18.87 -6.36 12.00
CA PHE A 41 -18.84 -7.80 11.91
C PHE A 41 -20.28 -8.30 12.00
N GLY A 42 -20.75 -9.05 11.00
CA GLY A 42 -22.12 -9.53 10.98
C GLY A 42 -22.46 -10.40 9.78
N SER A 43 -23.76 -10.52 9.50
CA SER A 43 -24.30 -11.36 8.42
C SER A 43 -23.75 -12.80 8.48
N ILE A 44 -23.71 -13.37 9.69
CA ILE A 44 -23.30 -14.76 9.89
C ILE A 44 -24.45 -15.65 9.41
N ALA A 45 -24.19 -16.45 8.38
CA ALA A 45 -25.19 -17.33 7.78
C ALA A 45 -24.73 -18.79 7.91
N GLU A 46 -25.46 -19.57 8.69
CA GLU A 46 -25.16 -20.99 8.93
C GLU A 46 -25.46 -21.86 7.71
N THR A 47 -26.39 -21.45 6.85
CA THR A 47 -26.76 -22.18 5.62
C THR A 47 -25.66 -22.12 4.58
N THR A 48 -24.99 -20.98 4.43
CA THR A 48 -23.87 -20.76 3.50
C THR A 48 -22.50 -20.90 4.16
N MET A 49 -22.45 -21.00 5.49
CA MET A 49 -21.22 -21.04 6.30
C MET A 49 -20.27 -19.88 5.97
N ASP A 50 -20.79 -18.66 6.01
CA ASP A 50 -20.01 -17.43 5.85
C ASP A 50 -20.45 -16.31 6.79
N TYR A 51 -19.59 -15.30 6.85
CA TYR A 51 -19.79 -14.07 7.60
C TYR A 51 -19.25 -12.91 6.77
N ARG A 52 -19.71 -11.70 7.08
CA ARG A 52 -19.25 -10.46 6.43
C ARG A 52 -18.58 -9.54 7.43
N VAL A 53 -17.42 -9.02 7.04
CA VAL A 53 -16.67 -8.01 7.81
C VAL A 53 -16.42 -6.78 6.97
N ASN A 54 -16.52 -5.61 7.59
CA ASN A 54 -15.99 -4.37 7.05
C ASN A 54 -14.74 -4.01 7.84
N ILE A 55 -13.61 -3.87 7.17
CA ILE A 55 -12.31 -3.63 7.80
C ILE A 55 -11.59 -2.46 7.15
N PHE A 56 -10.79 -1.75 7.94
CA PHE A 56 -9.66 -0.99 7.42
C PHE A 56 -8.41 -1.86 7.49
N LEU A 57 -7.91 -2.25 6.32
CA LEU A 57 -6.63 -2.90 6.17
C LEU A 57 -5.54 -1.83 6.04
N ARG A 58 -4.57 -1.83 6.95
CA ARG A 58 -3.41 -0.92 6.89
C ARG A 58 -2.14 -1.74 6.72
N GLN A 59 -1.39 -1.42 5.68
CA GLN A 59 -0.13 -2.07 5.35
C GLN A 59 1.00 -1.06 5.48
N LYS A 60 2.09 -1.43 6.14
CA LYS A 60 3.29 -0.62 6.28
C LYS A 60 4.49 -1.41 5.78
N TRP A 61 5.25 -0.82 4.87
CA TRP A 61 6.53 -1.36 4.38
C TRP A 61 7.52 -0.22 4.18
N ASN A 62 8.79 -0.55 4.02
CA ASN A 62 9.84 0.42 3.71
C ASN A 62 10.28 0.24 2.26
N ASP A 63 10.21 1.33 1.47
CA ASP A 63 10.81 1.41 0.14
C ASP A 63 11.91 2.49 0.15
N PRO A 64 13.20 2.10 0.16
CA PRO A 64 14.31 3.06 0.18
C PRO A 64 14.33 4.04 -0.99
N ARG A 65 13.68 3.69 -2.12
CA ARG A 65 13.63 4.54 -3.32
C ARG A 65 12.66 5.72 -3.17
N LEU A 66 11.74 5.64 -2.21
CA LEU A 66 10.76 6.70 -1.90
C LEU A 66 11.24 7.62 -0.78
N ALA A 67 12.46 7.43 -0.27
CA ALA A 67 13.05 8.31 0.73
C ALA A 67 13.32 9.70 0.14
N TYR A 68 13.02 10.75 0.90
CA TYR A 68 13.24 12.13 0.51
C TYR A 68 13.95 12.92 1.61
N SER A 69 14.60 14.01 1.22
CA SER A 69 15.29 14.95 2.13
C SER A 69 14.96 16.42 1.84
N GLU A 70 14.15 16.66 0.81
CA GLU A 70 13.83 17.98 0.27
C GLU A 70 12.80 18.74 1.10
N TYR A 71 12.03 18.04 1.94
CA TYR A 71 11.04 18.61 2.85
C TYR A 71 11.44 18.38 4.31
N PRO A 72 11.17 19.34 5.20
CA PRO A 72 11.43 19.19 6.63
C PRO A 72 10.40 18.29 7.33
N ASP A 73 9.29 17.96 6.67
CA ASP A 73 8.21 17.16 7.23
C ASP A 73 8.55 15.66 7.23
N ASP A 74 8.35 15.01 8.37
CA ASP A 74 8.64 13.57 8.56
C ASP A 74 7.71 12.64 7.75
N SER A 75 6.57 13.15 7.30
CA SER A 75 5.59 12.42 6.50
C SER A 75 4.91 13.32 5.49
N LEU A 76 4.61 12.76 4.31
CA LEU A 76 3.84 13.41 3.26
C LEU A 76 2.59 12.59 2.97
N ASP A 77 1.42 13.23 3.08
CA ASP A 77 0.16 12.65 2.63
C ASP A 77 0.04 12.83 1.12
N LEU A 78 -0.17 11.72 0.41
CA LEU A 78 -0.27 11.69 -1.04
C LEU A 78 -1.72 11.47 -1.47
N ASP A 79 -2.05 11.99 -2.66
CA ASP A 79 -3.34 11.71 -3.28
C ASP A 79 -3.47 10.20 -3.62
N PRO A 80 -4.62 9.56 -3.36
CA PRO A 80 -4.81 8.14 -3.64
C PRO A 80 -4.56 7.74 -5.11
N SER A 81 -4.71 8.65 -6.08
CA SER A 81 -4.40 8.38 -7.49
C SER A 81 -2.93 7.99 -7.72
N MET A 82 -2.04 8.35 -6.80
CA MET A 82 -0.62 8.03 -6.88
C MET A 82 -0.29 6.59 -6.48
N LEU A 83 -1.23 5.85 -5.88
CA LEU A 83 -1.02 4.47 -5.44
C LEU A 83 -0.73 3.50 -6.59
N ASP A 84 -1.10 3.85 -7.81
CA ASP A 84 -0.78 3.05 -9.00
C ASP A 84 0.62 3.29 -9.54
N SER A 85 1.28 4.37 -9.10
CA SER A 85 2.65 4.73 -9.49
C SER A 85 3.71 4.12 -8.58
N ILE A 86 3.31 3.47 -7.47
CA ILE A 86 4.23 2.82 -6.53
C ILE A 86 4.08 1.30 -6.52
N TRP A 87 5.16 0.62 -6.16
CA TRP A 87 5.06 -0.78 -5.79
C TRP A 87 4.21 -0.93 -4.52
N LYS A 88 3.27 -1.86 -4.54
CA LYS A 88 2.44 -2.24 -3.40
C LYS A 88 2.49 -3.75 -3.19
N PRO A 89 2.46 -4.23 -1.94
CA PRO A 89 2.36 -5.66 -1.66
C PRO A 89 1.03 -6.24 -2.18
N ASP A 90 1.11 -7.45 -2.71
CA ASP A 90 0.01 -8.22 -3.30
C ASP A 90 -0.71 -9.06 -2.24
N LEU A 91 -1.36 -8.39 -1.28
CA LEU A 91 -2.14 -9.06 -0.24
C LEU A 91 -3.50 -9.50 -0.78
N PHE A 92 -3.85 -10.76 -0.56
CA PHE A 92 -5.18 -11.31 -0.82
C PHE A 92 -5.69 -12.11 0.39
N PHE A 93 -7.01 -12.25 0.50
CA PHE A 93 -7.65 -13.06 1.54
C PHE A 93 -7.95 -14.46 0.99
N ALA A 94 -7.22 -15.48 1.46
CA ALA A 94 -7.34 -16.83 0.90
C ALA A 94 -8.74 -17.46 1.03
N ASN A 95 -9.52 -17.06 2.04
CA ASN A 95 -10.85 -17.59 2.34
C ASN A 95 -11.98 -16.60 2.03
N GLU A 96 -11.69 -15.57 1.24
CA GLU A 96 -12.71 -14.63 0.81
C GLU A 96 -13.58 -15.26 -0.29
N LYS A 97 -14.91 -15.13 -0.14
CA LYS A 97 -15.89 -15.58 -1.14
C LYS A 97 -16.38 -14.44 -2.05
N GLY A 98 -16.35 -13.22 -1.54
CA GLY A 98 -16.67 -11.99 -2.24
C GLY A 98 -16.13 -10.78 -1.47
N ALA A 99 -15.41 -9.89 -2.16
CA ALA A 99 -14.95 -8.60 -1.67
C ALA A 99 -15.45 -7.51 -2.62
N ASN A 100 -16.16 -6.53 -2.06
CA ASN A 100 -16.62 -5.33 -2.75
C ASN A 100 -16.09 -4.09 -2.03
#